data_AF-A0A930XKV8-F1
#
_entry.id   AF-A0A930XKV8-F1
#
_cell.length_a   1.000
_cell.length_b   1.000
_cell.length_c   1.000
_cell.angle_alpha   90.00
_cell.angle_beta   90.00
_cell.angle_gamma   90.00
#
_symmetry.space_group_name_H-M   'P 1'
#
loop_
_entity.id
_entity.type
_entity.pdbx_description
1 polymer ?
#
loop_
_entity_poly.entity_id
_entity_poly.type
_entity_poly.pdbx_seq_one_letter_code
_entity_poly.pdbx_strand_id
1 'polypeptide(L)'
;MPKFEPYTLHMQINRMFEEGQSFFALTKVQDWLRERKEDPNNYEILFHERPAEPGSDAVKIIEIELQRRDGQPVDPWLQQEVNRHE
;
A
#
# COMPACT_ATOMS: atom_id res chain seq x y z
N MET A 1 21.83 -4.40 16.72
CA MET A 1 21.32 -4.35 15.34
C MET A 1 19.84 -4.03 15.46
N PRO A 2 19.33 -2.92 14.90
CA PRO A 2 17.92 -2.64 15.00
C PRO A 2 17.18 -3.75 14.27
N LYS A 3 16.26 -4.40 14.99
CA LYS A 3 15.34 -5.38 14.43
C LYS A 3 14.48 -4.62 13.42
N PHE A 4 14.84 -4.68 12.14
CA PHE A 4 13.91 -4.36 11.07
C PHE A 4 12.83 -5.44 11.14
N GLU A 5 11.83 -5.25 11.98
CA GLU A 5 10.57 -5.96 11.82
C GLU A 5 10.09 -5.62 10.41
N PRO A 6 9.89 -6.59 9.51
CA PRO A 6 9.44 -6.33 8.15
C PRO A 6 7.96 -5.93 8.23
N TYR A 7 7.69 -4.71 8.70
CA TYR A 7 6.37 -4.13 8.60
C TYR A 7 5.98 -4.15 7.12
N THR A 8 4.86 -4.78 6.82
CA THR A 8 4.38 -4.87 5.44
C THR A 8 4.22 -3.47 4.85
N LEU A 9 4.20 -3.37 3.52
CA LEU A 9 3.97 -2.09 2.85
C LEU A 9 2.72 -1.41 3.44
N HIS A 10 1.64 -2.18 3.57
CA HIS A 10 0.37 -1.71 4.11
C HIS A 10 0.50 -1.08 5.50
N MET A 11 1.21 -1.72 6.45
CA MET A 11 1.43 -1.14 7.79
C MET A 11 2.22 0.18 7.73
N GLN A 12 3.21 0.26 6.84
CA GLN A 12 3.98 1.49 6.64
C GLN A 12 3.10 2.61 6.07
N ILE A 13 2.23 2.30 5.12
CA ILE A 13 1.28 3.26 4.55
C ILE A 13 0.28 3.72 5.61
N ASN A 14 -0.33 2.82 6.36
CA ASN A 14 -1.23 3.18 7.47
C ASN A 14 -0.58 4.17 8.42
N ARG A 15 0.64 3.86 8.89
CA ARG A 15 1.38 4.72 9.80
C ARG A 15 1.69 6.08 9.18
N MET A 16 2.04 6.14 7.90
CA MET A 16 2.24 7.41 7.20
C MET A 16 0.97 8.25 7.18
N PHE A 17 -0.21 7.66 6.97
CA PHE A 17 -1.47 8.39 7.03
C PHE A 17 -1.79 8.87 8.45
N GLU A 18 -1.55 8.05 9.48
CA GLU A 18 -1.74 8.42 10.88
C GLU A 18 -0.81 9.56 11.33
N GLU A 19 0.44 9.57 10.85
CA GLU A 19 1.44 10.60 11.14
C GLU A 19 1.29 11.86 10.24
N GLY A 20 0.32 11.90 9.34
CA GLY A 20 0.12 13.01 8.40
C GLY A 20 1.16 13.09 7.27
N GLN A 21 1.92 12.02 7.06
CA GLN A 21 2.95 11.84 6.03
C GLN A 21 2.41 11.14 4.76
N SER A 22 1.10 11.16 4.53
CA SER A 22 0.45 10.51 3.38
C SER A 22 0.99 10.96 2.02
N PHE A 23 1.60 12.15 1.93
CA PHE A 23 2.29 12.62 0.72
C PHE A 23 3.39 11.65 0.24
N PHE A 24 4.08 10.98 1.17
CA PHE A 24 5.14 10.01 0.85
C PHE A 24 4.59 8.61 0.55
N ALA A 25 3.33 8.33 0.88
CA ALA A 25 2.70 7.03 0.64
C ALA A 25 2.75 6.65 -0.85
N LEU A 26 2.49 7.61 -1.74
CA LEU A 26 2.59 7.39 -3.19
C LEU A 26 3.97 6.89 -3.60
N THR A 27 5.02 7.63 -3.20
CA THR A 27 6.41 7.26 -3.53
C THR A 27 6.76 5.88 -2.98
N LYS A 28 6.26 5.56 -1.78
CA LYS A 28 6.49 4.27 -1.14
C LYS A 28 5.88 3.09 -1.92
N VAL A 29 4.65 3.25 -2.41
CA VAL A 29 4.02 2.22 -3.28
C VAL A 29 4.76 2.12 -4.61
N GLN A 30 5.20 3.25 -5.19
CA GLN A 30 5.99 3.23 -6.43
C GLN A 30 7.31 2.49 -6.27
N ASP A 31 8.04 2.70 -5.17
CA ASP A 31 9.27 1.97 -4.88
C ASP A 31 9.01 0.47 -4.72
N TRP A 32 7.94 0.11 -4.01
CA TRP A 32 7.55 -1.29 -3.83
C TRP A 32 7.20 -1.99 -5.15
N LEU A 33 6.59 -1.28 -6.11
CA LEU A 33 6.35 -1.78 -7.48
C LEU A 33 7.68 -2.01 -8.21
N ARG A 34 8.61 -1.04 -8.14
CA ARG A 34 9.94 -1.18 -8.75
C ARG A 34 10.73 -2.36 -8.19
N GLU A 35 10.64 -2.63 -6.88
CA GLU A 35 11.27 -3.80 -6.24
C GLU A 35 10.76 -5.12 -6.82
N ARG A 36 9.53 -5.14 -7.33
CA ARG A 36 8.88 -6.29 -7.99
C ARG A 36 9.06 -6.33 -9.50
N LYS A 37 9.87 -5.42 -10.05
CA LYS A 37 10.08 -5.23 -11.50
C LYS A 37 8.82 -4.76 -12.25
N GLU A 38 7.88 -4.15 -11.53
CA GLU A 38 6.74 -3.46 -12.13
C GLU A 38 7.09 -2.00 -12.41
N ASP A 39 6.57 -1.43 -13.50
CA ASP A 39 6.72 -0.01 -13.80
C ASP A 39 5.59 0.78 -13.12
N PRO A 40 5.88 1.61 -12.10
CA PRO A 40 4.85 2.40 -11.42
C PRO A 40 4.12 3.38 -12.34
N ASN A 41 4.68 3.77 -13.48
CA ASN A 41 4.00 4.63 -14.45
C ASN A 41 2.86 3.92 -15.18
N ASN A 42 2.83 2.59 -15.17
CA ASN A 42 1.72 1.82 -15.73
C ASN A 42 0.51 1.79 -14.79
N TYR A 43 0.65 2.26 -13.55
CA TYR A 43 -0.39 2.21 -12.55
C TYR A 43 -0.80 3.62 -12.11
N GLU A 44 -2.08 3.75 -11.79
CA GLU A 44 -2.64 4.78 -10.94
C GLU A 44 -2.79 4.16 -9.54
N ILE A 45 -2.30 4.88 -8.53
CA ILE A 45 -2.25 4.41 -7.14
C ILE A 45 -3.24 5.26 -6.35
N LEU A 46 -4.29 4.62 -5.85
CA LEU A 46 -5.34 5.26 -5.08
C LEU A 46 -5.27 4.74 -3.63
N PHE A 47 -5.58 5.62 -2.69
CA PHE A 47 -5.60 5.30 -1.27
C PHE A 47 -7.01 5.51 -0.74
N HIS A 48 -7.61 4.46 -0.17
CA HIS A 48 -8.95 4.48 0.38
C HIS A 48 -8.89 4.31 1.89
N GLU A 49 -9.25 5.36 2.63
CA GLU A 49 -9.46 5.27 4.06
C GLU A 49 -10.73 4.46 4.35
N ARG A 50 -10.59 3.34 5.05
CA ARG A 50 -11.70 2.56 5.59
C ARG A 50 -11.60 2.45 7.10
N PRO A 51 -12.73 2.35 7.81
CA PRO A 51 -12.70 1.97 9.22
C PRO A 51 -12.06 0.59 9.34
N ALA A 52 -11.19 0.41 10.33
CA ALA A 52 -10.62 -0.90 10.59
C ALA A 52 -11.70 -1.89 11.04
N GLU A 53 -11.52 -3.16 10.73
CA GLU A 53 -12.43 -4.21 11.20
C GLU A 53 -12.39 -4.34 12.72
N PRO A 54 -13.54 -4.67 13.36
CA PRO A 54 -13.60 -4.87 14.79
C PRO A 54 -12.69 -6.04 15.20
N GLY A 55 -11.64 -5.74 15.96
CA GLY A 55 -10.60 -6.70 16.36
C GLY A 55 -9.19 -6.33 15.90
N SER A 56 -9.03 -5.32 15.04
CA SER A 56 -7.73 -4.73 14.71
C SER A 56 -7.33 -3.66 15.73
N ASP A 57 -6.03 -3.57 16.05
CA ASP A 57 -5.46 -2.50 16.90
C ASP A 57 -5.53 -1.11 16.23
N ALA A 58 -5.70 -1.07 14.90
CA ALA A 58 -5.81 0.18 14.16
C ALA A 58 -7.24 0.74 14.18
N VAL A 59 -7.41 2.06 14.21
CA VAL A 59 -8.73 2.72 14.10
C VAL A 59 -9.15 2.87 12.65
N LYS A 60 -8.18 2.98 11.74
CA LYS A 60 -8.37 3.13 10.29
C LYS A 60 -7.39 2.26 9.53
N ILE A 61 -7.82 1.82 8.34
CA ILE A 61 -7.02 1.04 7.40
C ILE A 61 -6.97 1.82 6.08
N ILE A 62 -5.80 1.90 5.46
CA ILE A 62 -5.57 2.51 4.16
C ILE A 62 -5.45 1.41 3.12
N GLU A 63 -6.54 1.17 2.40
CA GLU A 63 -6.51 0.24 1.29
C GLU A 63 -5.84 0.91 0.08
N ILE A 64 -4.88 0.19 -0.51
CA ILE A 64 -4.11 0.64 -1.66
C ILE A 64 -4.74 -0.01 -2.89
N GLU A 65 -5.35 0.79 -3.75
CA GLU A 65 -5.88 0.32 -5.03
C GLU A 65 -4.90 0.66 -6.15
N LEU A 66 -4.49 -0.37 -6.89
CA LEU A 66 -3.74 -0.22 -8.12
C LEU A 66 -4.73 -0.31 -9.29
N GLN A 67 -4.69 0.66 -10.18
CA GLN A 67 -5.44 0.63 -11.44
C GLN A 67 -4.45 0.74 -12.59
N ARG A 68 -4.52 -0.13 -13.61
CA ARG A 68 -3.62 0.03 -14.74
C ARG A 68 -4.11 1.17 -15.64
N ARG A 69 -3.18 2.04 -16.05
CA ARG A 69 -3.48 3.20 -16.91
C ARG A 69 -3.88 2.81 -18.32
N ASP A 70 -3.52 1.60 -18.76
CA ASP A 70 -3.93 1.06 -20.06
C ASP A 70 -5.37 0.52 -20.05
N GLY A 71 -6.09 0.63 -18.93
CA GLY A 71 -7.48 0.17 -18.77
C GLY A 71 -7.62 -1.34 -18.60
N GLN A 72 -6.50 -2.07 -18.54
CA GLN A 72 -6.50 -3.49 -18.21
C GLN A 72 -6.68 -3.69 -16.69
N PRO A 73 -7.28 -4.82 -16.27
CA PRO A 73 -7.34 -5.16 -14.86
C PRO A 73 -5.93 -5.36 -14.29
N VAL A 74 -5.69 -4.88 -13.06
CA VAL A 74 -4.47 -5.22 -12.32
C VAL A 74 -4.48 -6.71 -11.99
N ASP A 75 -3.30 -7.31 -12.04
CA ASP A 75 -3.11 -8.69 -11.63
C ASP A 75 -3.57 -8.90 -10.18
N PRO A 76 -4.47 -9.87 -9.91
CA PRO A 76 -5.05 -10.05 -8.58
C PRO A 76 -4.01 -10.29 -7.49
N TRP A 77 -2.91 -10.97 -7.82
CA TRP A 77 -1.82 -11.22 -6.88
C TRP A 77 -1.11 -9.92 -6.48
N LEU A 78 -0.97 -8.96 -7.39
CA LEU A 78 -0.31 -7.68 -7.12
C LEU A 78 -1.19 -6.80 -6.21
N GLN A 79 -2.49 -6.78 -6.50
CA GLN A 79 -3.50 -6.08 -5.69
C GLN A 79 -3.64 -6.69 -4.28
N GLN A 80 -3.46 -8.01 -4.13
CA GLN A 80 -3.44 -8.67 -2.82
C GLN A 80 -2.13 -8.40 -2.07
N GLU A 81 -0.98 -8.52 -2.74
CA GLU A 81 0.33 -8.35 -2.11
C GLU A 81 0.56 -6.91 -1.63
N VAL A 82 0.06 -5.90 -2.38
CA VAL A 82 0.18 -4.49 -1.97
C VAL A 82 -0.58 -4.20 -0.67
N ASN A 83 -1.70 -4.92 -0.43
CA ASN A 83 -2.53 -4.83 0.76
C ASN A 83 -2.24 -5.93 1.79
N ARG A 84 -1.09 -6.61 1.69
CA ARG A 84 -0.80 -7.71 2.60
C ARG A 84 -0.50 -7.21 4.02
N HIS A 85 -1.13 -7.84 5.00
CA HIS A 85 -1.01 -7.47 6.42
C HIS A 85 -0.04 -8.37 7.21
N GLU A 86 0.36 -9.53 6.68
CA GLU A 86 1.14 -10.59 7.37
C GLU A 86 2.30 -11.17 6.56
#